data_AF-A0A2Z6LLL0-F1
#
_entry.id   AF-A0A2Z6LLL0-F1
#
_cell.length_a   1.000
_cell.length_b   1.000
_cell.length_c   1.000
_cell.angle_alpha   90.00
_cell.angle_beta   90.00
_cell.angle_gamma   90.00
#
_symmetry.space_group_name_H-M   'P 1'
#
loop_
_entity.id
_entity.type
_entity.pdbx_description
1 polymer ?
#
loop_
_entity_poly.entity_id
_entity_poly.type
_entity_poly.pdbx_seq_one_letter_code
_entity_poly.pdbx_strand_id
1 'polypeptide(L)'
;MSAFMHIVSQSKDSLRKILLIGDFEEYPEENQMHCTARLVEMLNSFASDLQNCGVATEDFLMDEINVLEEARCIGLPNFMPRTAFLTLLQRKVGGISDIPINFVDSVWNYLETIVKLVLKHHSENYYQLQVCTRRAAENLIAQKKENSIEYMLEAVEMEKHTDYTCNPEYMQEYNKLMSHREEILEEVLKSGGDANIVELEGVGDIDVSHLENYQHVFNEAFDLKARLISYWKIVRRRLIDVIALHLMLSINKLVNIDLEKEIFKEFSSSTGGGVERLLEESPSISRKREELSRSIEVLKESKETVANIMDRIGVYGDN
;
A
#
# COMPACT_ATOMS: atom_id res chain seq x y z
N MET A 1 -26.87 -4.36 -23.95
CA MET A 1 -25.59 -5.08 -23.78
C MET A 1 -24.39 -4.26 -24.24
N SER A 2 -24.36 -3.76 -25.50
CA SER A 2 -23.22 -2.98 -26.03
C SER A 2 -22.87 -1.74 -25.18
N ALA A 3 -23.85 -0.89 -24.87
CA ALA A 3 -23.62 0.32 -24.05
C ALA A 3 -23.11 0.03 -22.64
N PHE A 4 -23.62 -1.03 -22.00
CA PHE A 4 -23.14 -1.49 -20.69
C PHE A 4 -21.67 -1.93 -20.75
N MET A 5 -21.34 -2.82 -21.69
CA MET A 5 -19.96 -3.30 -21.86
C MET A 5 -19.00 -2.15 -22.18
N HIS A 6 -19.46 -1.17 -22.95
CA HIS A 6 -18.69 0.04 -23.24
C HIS A 6 -18.38 0.84 -21.97
N ILE A 7 -19.37 1.12 -21.12
CA ILE A 7 -19.18 1.85 -19.85
C ILE A 7 -18.22 1.12 -18.91
N VAL A 8 -18.38 -0.20 -18.77
CA VAL A 8 -17.50 -1.02 -17.93
C VAL A 8 -16.07 -1.02 -18.50
N SER A 9 -15.92 -1.13 -19.82
CA SER A 9 -14.61 -1.07 -20.49
C SER A 9 -13.94 0.29 -20.27
N GLN A 10 -14.67 1.40 -20.43
CA GLN A 10 -14.14 2.74 -20.19
C GLN A 10 -13.68 2.91 -18.74
N SER A 11 -14.50 2.48 -17.77
CA SER A 11 -14.15 2.53 -16.35
C SER A 11 -12.86 1.75 -16.05
N LYS A 12 -12.74 0.55 -16.64
CA LYS A 12 -11.54 -0.29 -16.51
C LYS A 12 -10.32 0.34 -17.16
N ASP A 13 -10.48 0.95 -18.34
CA ASP A 13 -9.38 1.63 -19.04
C ASP A 13 -8.89 2.85 -18.24
N SER A 14 -9.80 3.65 -17.68
CA SER A 14 -9.47 4.76 -16.76
C SER A 14 -8.72 4.27 -15.53
N LEU A 15 -9.22 3.23 -14.86
CA LEU A 15 -8.55 2.64 -13.70
C LEU A 15 -7.17 2.09 -14.05
N ARG A 16 -7.02 1.44 -15.22
CA ARG A 16 -5.71 0.95 -15.70
C ARG A 16 -4.73 2.11 -15.89
N LYS A 17 -5.19 3.20 -16.50
CA LYS A 17 -4.37 4.39 -16.75
C LYS A 17 -3.87 4.99 -15.44
N ILE A 18 -4.76 5.28 -14.50
CA ILE A 18 -4.38 6.00 -13.28
C ILE A 18 -3.68 5.11 -12.24
N LEU A 19 -4.06 3.82 -12.10
CA LEU A 19 -3.52 2.93 -11.05
C LEU A 19 -2.28 2.14 -11.49
N LEU A 20 -2.14 1.83 -12.78
CA LEU A 20 -1.08 0.93 -13.27
C LEU A 20 -0.08 1.62 -14.19
N ILE A 21 -0.54 2.54 -15.05
CA ILE A 21 0.31 3.20 -16.05
C ILE A 21 0.87 4.53 -15.53
N GLY A 22 0.10 5.24 -14.71
CA GLY A 22 0.40 6.61 -14.30
C GLY A 22 -0.01 7.67 -15.33
N ASP A 23 -0.89 7.32 -16.27
CA ASP A 23 -1.56 8.28 -17.15
C ASP A 23 -2.78 8.86 -16.42
N PHE A 24 -2.72 10.16 -16.12
CA PHE A 24 -3.77 10.92 -15.44
C PHE A 24 -4.33 12.05 -16.31
N GLU A 25 -4.17 11.98 -17.64
CA GLU A 25 -4.69 12.99 -18.57
C GLU A 25 -6.22 13.18 -18.45
N GLU A 26 -6.93 12.14 -18.04
CA GLU A 26 -8.37 12.19 -17.77
C GLU A 26 -8.73 13.04 -16.54
N TYR A 27 -7.80 13.18 -15.59
CA TYR A 27 -8.00 13.87 -14.31
C TYR A 27 -6.82 14.79 -13.96
N PRO A 28 -6.51 15.81 -14.79
CA PRO A 28 -5.28 16.59 -14.67
C PRO A 28 -5.23 17.41 -13.37
N GLU A 29 -6.35 18.02 -12.98
CA GLU A 29 -6.44 18.91 -11.80
C GLU A 29 -6.78 18.18 -10.50
N GLU A 30 -7.10 16.88 -10.56
CA GLU A 30 -7.47 16.09 -9.39
C GLU A 30 -6.26 15.32 -8.85
N ASN A 31 -5.49 15.94 -7.97
CA ASN A 31 -4.29 15.32 -7.36
C ASN A 31 -4.56 13.96 -6.71
N GLN A 32 -5.79 13.72 -6.21
CA GLN A 32 -6.21 12.44 -5.66
C GLN A 32 -6.24 11.32 -6.72
N MET A 33 -6.41 11.65 -8.00
CA MET A 33 -6.46 10.68 -9.10
C MET A 33 -5.08 10.34 -9.64
N HIS A 34 -4.02 11.02 -9.20
CA HIS A 34 -2.62 10.75 -9.59
C HIS A 34 -2.09 9.53 -8.81
N CYS A 35 -2.73 8.38 -9.00
CA CYS A 35 -2.69 7.30 -8.04
C CYS A 35 -1.31 6.65 -7.89
N THR A 36 -0.56 6.49 -8.97
CA THR A 36 0.81 5.96 -8.90
C THR A 36 1.70 6.81 -7.99
N ALA A 37 1.58 8.15 -8.06
CA ALA A 37 2.31 9.06 -7.19
C ALA A 37 1.87 8.92 -5.73
N ARG A 38 0.56 8.88 -5.47
CA ARG A 38 0.01 8.71 -4.11
C ARG A 38 0.42 7.38 -3.49
N LEU A 39 0.40 6.28 -4.25
CA LEU A 39 0.85 4.97 -3.77
C LEU A 39 2.34 4.97 -3.38
N VAL A 40 3.19 5.66 -4.15
CA VAL A 40 4.61 5.84 -3.81
C VAL A 40 4.78 6.64 -2.52
N GLU A 41 4.04 7.73 -2.35
CA GLU A 41 4.07 8.51 -1.10
C GLU A 41 3.63 7.67 0.12
N MET A 42 2.57 6.87 -0.03
CA MET A 42 2.11 5.97 1.04
C MET A 42 3.18 4.92 1.38
N LEU A 43 3.85 4.34 0.38
CA LEU A 43 4.97 3.40 0.59
C LEU A 43 6.16 4.07 1.29
N ASN A 44 6.50 5.31 0.92
CA ASN A 44 7.57 6.07 1.56
C ASN A 44 7.24 6.41 3.02
N SER A 45 5.97 6.74 3.31
CA SER A 45 5.49 6.92 4.69
C SER A 45 5.64 5.64 5.48
N PHE A 46 5.17 4.52 4.94
CA PHE A 46 5.29 3.21 5.57
C PHE A 46 6.75 2.81 5.84
N ALA A 47 7.65 3.05 4.88
CA ALA A 47 9.07 2.82 5.07
C ALA A 47 9.65 3.67 6.22
N SER A 48 9.19 4.91 6.36
CA SER A 48 9.59 5.82 7.44
C SER A 48 9.05 5.34 8.80
N ASP A 49 7.79 4.91 8.86
CA ASP A 49 7.17 4.39 10.08
C ASP A 49 7.89 3.13 10.60
N LEU A 50 8.25 2.22 9.69
CA LEU A 50 9.08 1.04 10.00
C LEU A 50 10.51 1.40 10.42
N GLN A 51 11.06 2.51 9.93
CA GLN A 51 12.40 2.97 10.32
C GLN A 51 12.43 3.54 11.74
N ASN A 52 11.40 4.32 12.09
CA ASN A 52 11.25 4.92 13.41
C ASN A 52 10.93 3.90 14.51
N CYS A 53 10.40 2.73 14.12
CA CYS A 53 10.16 1.64 15.04
C CYS A 53 11.46 0.88 15.36
N GLY A 54 12.21 1.34 16.37
CA GLY A 54 13.37 0.58 16.85
C GLY A 54 14.41 1.26 17.73
N VAL A 55 14.17 2.46 18.28
CA VAL A 55 15.24 3.22 18.96
C VAL A 55 15.10 3.30 20.49
N ALA A 56 13.98 2.90 21.09
CA ALA A 56 13.82 2.98 22.54
C ALA A 56 13.89 1.60 23.20
N THR A 57 15.09 1.10 23.41
CA THR A 57 15.35 0.26 24.59
C THR A 57 15.84 1.22 25.67
N GLU A 58 15.09 1.32 26.77
CA GLU A 58 15.37 2.24 27.89
C GLU A 58 16.80 2.05 28.43
N ASP A 59 17.34 0.82 28.36
CA ASP A 59 18.72 0.49 28.70
C ASP A 59 19.40 -0.35 27.60
N PHE A 60 20.59 0.07 27.16
CA PHE A 60 21.37 -0.64 26.14
C PHE A 60 21.84 -2.03 26.61
N LEU A 61 21.78 -3.02 25.72
CA LEU A 61 22.13 -4.44 25.94
C LEU A 61 21.33 -5.21 27.00
N MET A 62 20.43 -4.59 27.76
CA MET A 62 19.74 -5.29 28.85
C MET A 62 18.82 -6.40 28.35
N ASP A 63 18.09 -6.18 27.25
CA ASP A 63 17.29 -7.24 26.63
C ASP A 63 18.15 -8.41 26.16
N GLU A 64 19.30 -8.10 25.56
CA GLU A 64 20.26 -9.11 25.10
C GLU A 64 20.85 -9.90 26.26
N ILE A 65 21.26 -9.23 27.34
CA ILE A 65 21.79 -9.87 28.56
C ILE A 65 20.75 -10.77 29.19
N ASN A 66 19.53 -10.28 29.40
CA ASN A 66 18.44 -11.04 30.03
C ASN A 66 18.16 -12.34 29.25
N VAL A 67 18.03 -12.26 27.92
CA VAL A 67 17.76 -13.44 27.09
C VAL A 67 18.96 -14.39 27.07
N LEU A 68 20.20 -13.89 27.09
CA LEU A 68 21.39 -14.72 27.18
C LEU A 68 21.47 -15.48 28.50
N GLU A 69 21.12 -14.83 29.62
CA GLU A 69 21.07 -15.47 30.93
C GLU A 69 19.98 -16.54 31.03
N GLU A 70 18.78 -16.27 30.48
CA GLU A 70 17.68 -17.23 30.40
C GLU A 70 17.99 -18.43 29.49
N ALA A 71 18.75 -18.20 28.41
CA ALA A 71 19.14 -19.23 27.45
C ALA A 71 20.38 -20.04 27.87
N ARG A 72 20.97 -19.77 29.05
CA ARG A 72 22.14 -20.51 29.55
C ARG A 72 21.83 -22.00 29.66
N CYS A 73 22.55 -22.80 28.88
CA CYS A 73 22.54 -24.25 28.97
C CYS A 73 23.85 -24.78 29.57
N ILE A 74 23.85 -26.02 30.05
CA ILE A 74 25.09 -26.70 30.46
C ILE A 74 25.89 -26.98 29.19
N GLY A 75 26.87 -26.11 28.89
CA GLY A 75 27.61 -26.13 27.63
C GLY A 75 28.99 -25.48 27.73
N LEU A 76 29.69 -25.43 26.59
CA LEU A 76 30.97 -24.72 26.49
C LEU A 76 30.74 -23.21 26.52
N PRO A 77 31.66 -22.43 27.13
CA PRO A 77 31.60 -20.97 27.06
C PRO A 77 31.81 -20.48 25.62
N ASN A 78 31.34 -19.25 25.33
CA ASN A 78 31.46 -18.58 24.02
C ASN A 78 30.66 -19.22 22.87
N PHE A 79 29.61 -19.98 23.16
CA PHE A 79 28.69 -20.47 22.13
C PHE A 79 27.37 -19.69 22.19
N MET A 80 27.13 -18.84 21.19
CA MET A 80 25.91 -18.03 21.11
C MET A 80 24.68 -18.93 20.89
N PRO A 81 23.71 -18.97 21.82
CA PRO A 81 22.51 -19.77 21.63
C PRO A 81 21.62 -19.13 20.55
N ARG A 82 21.37 -19.86 19.45
CA ARG A 82 20.45 -19.42 18.37
C ARG A 82 19.05 -19.05 18.90
N THR A 83 18.61 -19.71 19.97
CA THR A 83 17.36 -19.41 20.65
C THR A 83 17.29 -18.00 21.22
N ALA A 84 18.41 -17.44 21.70
CA ALA A 84 18.45 -16.07 22.19
C ALA A 84 18.20 -15.07 21.06
N PHE A 85 18.89 -15.25 19.93
CA PHE A 85 18.67 -14.44 18.73
C PHE A 85 17.23 -14.50 18.25
N LEU A 86 16.67 -15.72 18.10
CA LEU A 86 15.30 -15.89 17.63
C LEU A 86 14.27 -15.26 18.58
N THR A 87 14.49 -15.35 19.89
CA THR A 87 13.59 -14.75 20.90
C THR A 87 13.53 -13.23 20.75
N LEU A 88 14.69 -12.58 20.60
CA LEU A 88 14.76 -11.13 20.39
C LEU A 88 14.16 -10.71 19.05
N LEU A 89 14.47 -11.46 17.98
CA LEU A 89 13.89 -11.22 16.66
C LEU A 89 12.35 -11.32 16.72
N GLN A 90 11.81 -12.36 17.34
CA GLN A 90 10.36 -12.56 17.48
C GLN A 90 9.70 -11.44 18.27
N ARG A 91 10.31 -10.99 19.38
CA ARG A 91 9.83 -9.82 20.14
C ARG A 91 9.78 -8.58 19.26
N LYS A 92 10.83 -8.34 18.48
CA LYS A 92 10.94 -7.17 17.60
C LYS A 92 9.96 -7.20 16.42
N VAL A 93 9.80 -8.36 15.77
CA VAL A 93 8.78 -8.58 14.73
C VAL A 93 7.37 -8.43 15.30
N GLY A 94 7.13 -8.95 16.51
CA GLY A 94 5.86 -8.77 17.22
C GLY A 94 5.51 -7.30 17.46
N GLY A 95 6.50 -6.49 17.84
CA GLY A 95 6.33 -5.05 18.07
C GLY A 95 5.95 -4.23 16.84
N ILE A 96 6.23 -4.71 15.62
CA ILE A 96 5.86 -4.02 14.37
C ILE A 96 4.63 -4.62 13.68
N SER A 97 4.03 -5.67 14.24
CA SER A 97 3.02 -6.48 13.54
C SER A 97 1.81 -5.67 13.04
N ASP A 98 1.41 -4.64 13.77
CA ASP A 98 0.28 -3.78 13.40
C ASP A 98 0.61 -2.79 12.26
N ILE A 99 1.88 -2.42 12.07
CA ILE A 99 2.28 -1.36 11.12
C ILE A 99 1.97 -1.76 9.66
N PRO A 100 2.42 -2.94 9.17
CA PRO A 100 2.04 -3.45 7.84
C PRO A 100 0.53 -3.54 7.61
N ILE A 101 -0.21 -3.96 8.63
CA ILE A 101 -1.66 -4.18 8.56
C ILE A 101 -2.37 -2.83 8.37
N ASN A 102 -2.05 -1.85 9.21
CA ASN A 102 -2.62 -0.50 9.14
C ASN A 102 -2.29 0.21 7.82
N PHE A 103 -1.08 -0.02 7.30
CA PHE A 103 -0.69 0.48 5.99
C PHE A 103 -1.56 -0.10 4.87
N VAL A 104 -1.73 -1.43 4.82
CA VAL A 104 -2.59 -2.09 3.84
C VAL A 104 -4.03 -1.62 3.95
N ASP A 105 -4.56 -1.47 5.17
CA ASP A 105 -5.90 -0.92 5.41
C ASP A 105 -6.07 0.46 4.76
N SER A 106 -5.11 1.36 4.99
CA SER A 106 -5.09 2.72 4.47
C SER A 106 -5.05 2.75 2.94
N VAL A 107 -4.20 1.91 2.31
CA VAL A 107 -4.11 1.80 0.85
C VAL A 107 -5.44 1.36 0.25
N TRP A 108 -6.10 0.35 0.83
CA TRP A 108 -7.37 -0.13 0.32
C TRP A 108 -8.51 0.86 0.51
N ASN A 109 -8.54 1.63 1.60
CA ASN A 109 -9.52 2.70 1.79
C ASN A 109 -9.36 3.82 0.74
N TYR A 110 -8.12 4.17 0.41
CA TYR A 110 -7.80 5.09 -0.67
C TYR A 110 -8.28 4.52 -2.02
N LEU A 111 -7.93 3.28 -2.34
CA LEU A 111 -8.34 2.61 -3.58
C LEU A 111 -9.86 2.49 -3.71
N GLU A 112 -10.56 2.24 -2.61
CA GLU A 112 -12.03 2.21 -2.57
C GLU A 112 -12.62 3.53 -3.08
N THR A 113 -12.06 4.65 -2.60
CA THR A 113 -12.49 5.99 -2.98
C THR A 113 -12.30 6.23 -4.47
N ILE A 114 -11.12 5.89 -5.00
CA ILE A 114 -10.79 6.05 -6.43
C ILE A 114 -11.70 5.21 -7.31
N VAL A 115 -11.87 3.92 -6.99
CA VAL A 115 -12.71 3.01 -7.79
C VAL A 115 -14.15 3.50 -7.80
N LYS A 116 -14.69 3.97 -6.67
CA LYS A 116 -16.05 4.54 -6.60
C LYS A 116 -16.19 5.80 -7.45
N LEU A 117 -15.20 6.68 -7.44
CA LEU A 117 -15.24 7.91 -8.24
C LEU A 117 -15.24 7.63 -9.74
N VAL A 118 -14.34 6.76 -10.22
CA VAL A 118 -14.26 6.41 -11.64
C VAL A 118 -15.55 5.71 -12.10
N LEU A 119 -16.06 4.75 -11.33
CA LEU A 119 -17.31 4.07 -11.66
C LEU A 119 -18.50 5.03 -11.67
N LYS A 120 -18.54 5.99 -10.74
CA LYS A 120 -19.56 7.04 -10.73
C LYS A 120 -19.49 7.89 -12.00
N HIS A 121 -18.30 8.40 -12.35
CA HIS A 121 -18.08 9.24 -13.53
C HIS A 121 -18.58 8.60 -14.84
N HIS A 122 -18.28 7.31 -15.04
CA HIS A 122 -18.70 6.59 -16.25
C HIS A 122 -20.17 6.11 -16.22
N SER A 123 -20.84 6.16 -15.06
CA SER A 123 -22.24 5.71 -14.91
C SER A 123 -23.24 6.82 -14.53
N GLU A 124 -22.85 8.10 -14.55
CA GLU A 124 -23.68 9.22 -14.07
C GLU A 124 -25.07 9.30 -14.70
N ASN A 125 -25.19 8.89 -15.96
CA ASN A 125 -26.45 8.94 -16.70
C ASN A 125 -27.43 7.81 -16.33
N TYR A 126 -26.93 6.76 -15.67
CA TYR A 126 -27.63 5.49 -15.43
C TYR A 126 -27.62 5.15 -13.94
N TYR A 127 -28.62 5.64 -13.21
CA TYR A 127 -28.69 5.48 -11.75
C TYR A 127 -28.63 4.01 -11.29
N GLN A 128 -29.36 3.13 -11.97
CA GLN A 128 -29.37 1.71 -11.60
C GLN A 128 -28.01 1.05 -11.84
N LEU A 129 -27.34 1.38 -12.94
CA LEU A 129 -25.97 0.94 -13.21
C LEU A 129 -25.01 1.44 -12.14
N GLN A 130 -25.11 2.72 -11.76
CA GLN A 130 -24.28 3.32 -10.72
C GLN A 130 -24.42 2.60 -9.37
N VAL A 131 -25.65 2.26 -8.96
CA VAL A 131 -25.90 1.52 -7.72
C VAL A 131 -25.29 0.11 -7.80
N CYS A 132 -25.43 -0.55 -8.95
CA CYS A 132 -24.90 -1.89 -9.19
C CYS A 132 -23.36 -1.91 -9.17
N THR A 133 -22.71 -1.04 -9.94
CA THR A 133 -21.24 -0.96 -10.02
C THR A 133 -20.63 -0.54 -8.69
N ARG A 134 -21.27 0.37 -7.94
CA ARG A 134 -20.82 0.75 -6.60
C ARG A 134 -20.82 -0.44 -5.64
N ARG A 135 -21.89 -1.24 -5.61
CA ARG A 135 -21.96 -2.43 -4.74
C ARG A 135 -20.92 -3.47 -5.13
N ALA A 136 -20.75 -3.72 -6.42
CA ALA A 136 -19.72 -4.63 -6.93
C ALA A 136 -18.31 -4.18 -6.50
N ALA A 137 -18.03 -2.88 -6.58
CA ALA A 137 -16.76 -2.33 -6.13
C ALA A 137 -16.54 -2.45 -4.62
N GLU A 138 -17.56 -2.16 -3.81
CA GLU A 138 -17.51 -2.30 -2.35
C GLU A 138 -17.19 -3.75 -1.94
N ASN A 139 -17.90 -4.72 -2.54
CA ASN A 139 -17.68 -6.14 -2.28
C ASN A 139 -16.28 -6.58 -2.72
N LEU A 140 -15.84 -6.16 -3.91
CA LEU A 140 -14.52 -6.51 -4.44
C LEU A 140 -13.38 -5.92 -3.60
N ILE A 141 -13.49 -4.64 -3.21
CA ILE A 141 -12.48 -3.98 -2.39
C ILE A 141 -12.41 -4.63 -1.01
N ALA A 142 -13.54 -4.91 -0.37
CA ALA A 142 -13.57 -5.61 0.91
C ALA A 142 -12.85 -6.97 0.82
N GLN A 143 -13.16 -7.75 -0.21
CA GLN A 143 -12.50 -9.04 -0.45
C GLN A 143 -10.99 -8.89 -0.69
N LYS A 144 -10.57 -7.93 -1.51
CA LYS A 144 -9.13 -7.71 -1.78
C LYS A 144 -8.38 -7.22 -0.56
N LYS A 145 -9.01 -6.35 0.23
CA LYS A 145 -8.48 -5.84 1.48
C LYS A 145 -8.25 -6.95 2.50
N GLU A 146 -9.24 -7.81 2.71
CA GLU A 146 -9.12 -8.97 3.61
C GLU A 146 -7.98 -9.90 3.19
N ASN A 147 -7.94 -10.31 1.92
CA ASN A 147 -6.85 -11.14 1.38
C ASN A 147 -5.47 -10.49 1.54
N SER A 148 -5.38 -9.16 1.41
CA SER A 148 -4.11 -8.46 1.62
C SER A 148 -3.70 -8.39 3.07
N ILE A 149 -4.64 -8.24 4.00
CA ILE A 149 -4.36 -8.28 5.45
C ILE A 149 -3.89 -9.68 5.85
N GLU A 150 -4.57 -10.73 5.39
CA GLU A 150 -4.16 -12.12 5.66
C GLU A 150 -2.75 -12.42 5.13
N TYR A 151 -2.45 -12.00 3.90
CA TYR A 151 -1.12 -12.17 3.32
C TYR A 151 -0.04 -11.40 4.11
N MET A 152 -0.36 -10.22 4.66
CA MET A 152 0.57 -9.48 5.52
C MET A 152 0.81 -10.15 6.85
N LEU A 153 -0.24 -10.71 7.46
CA LEU A 153 -0.10 -11.50 8.68
C LEU A 153 0.83 -12.68 8.45
N GLU A 154 0.65 -13.42 7.35
CA GLU A 154 1.54 -14.51 6.98
C GLU A 154 2.98 -14.03 6.74
N ALA A 155 3.16 -12.91 6.03
CA ALA A 155 4.49 -12.33 5.79
C ALA A 155 5.23 -11.97 7.08
N VAL A 156 4.54 -11.36 8.05
CA VAL A 156 5.09 -11.02 9.36
C VAL A 156 5.40 -12.28 10.17
N GLU A 157 4.52 -13.29 10.16
CA GLU A 157 4.77 -14.56 10.84
C GLU A 157 5.96 -15.31 10.24
N MET A 158 6.14 -15.29 8.91
CA MET A 158 7.30 -15.91 8.27
C MET A 158 8.64 -15.35 8.78
N GLU A 159 8.71 -14.04 9.08
CA GLU A 159 9.91 -13.39 9.64
C GLU A 159 10.24 -13.85 11.08
N LYS A 160 9.28 -14.44 11.80
CA LYS A 160 9.49 -14.95 13.17
C LYS A 160 10.19 -16.31 13.21
N HIS A 161 10.20 -17.04 12.10
CA HIS A 161 10.58 -18.46 12.08
C HIS A 161 11.94 -18.75 11.45
N THR A 162 12.58 -17.77 10.79
CA THR A 162 13.88 -17.95 10.14
C THR A 162 14.80 -16.76 10.35
N ASP A 163 16.09 -17.04 10.51
CA ASP A 163 17.20 -16.11 10.64
C ASP A 163 18.13 -16.16 9.40
N TYR A 164 17.69 -16.82 8.32
CA TYR A 164 18.47 -16.95 7.10
C TYR A 164 18.55 -15.63 6.32
N THR A 165 19.73 -15.34 5.78
CA THR A 165 19.96 -14.27 4.80
C THR A 165 21.11 -14.63 3.87
N CYS A 166 20.94 -14.33 2.58
CA CYS A 166 22.00 -14.35 1.58
C CYS A 166 22.47 -12.95 1.20
N ASN A 167 21.97 -11.90 1.85
CA ASN A 167 22.34 -10.52 1.55
C ASN A 167 23.75 -10.23 2.09
N PRO A 168 24.72 -9.87 1.22
CA PRO A 168 26.10 -9.59 1.64
C PRO A 168 26.23 -8.38 2.58
N GLU A 169 25.26 -7.45 2.55
CA GLU A 169 25.22 -6.29 3.45
C GLU A 169 25.15 -6.71 4.93
N TYR A 170 24.59 -7.88 5.24
CA TYR A 170 24.54 -8.40 6.61
C TYR A 170 25.94 -8.44 7.24
N MET A 171 26.90 -9.05 6.54
CA MET A 171 28.27 -9.19 7.04
C MET A 171 28.99 -7.84 7.08
N GLN A 172 28.70 -6.93 6.15
CA GLN A 172 29.29 -5.59 6.11
C GLN A 172 28.86 -4.78 7.34
N GLU A 173 27.55 -4.71 7.59
CA GLU A 173 26.98 -4.00 8.74
C GLU A 173 27.40 -4.64 10.07
N TYR A 174 27.41 -5.98 10.15
CA TYR A 174 27.88 -6.69 11.33
C TYR A 174 29.35 -6.38 11.64
N ASN A 175 30.25 -6.48 10.65
CA ASN A 175 31.66 -6.19 10.85
C ASN A 175 31.90 -4.73 11.25
N LYS A 176 31.11 -3.80 10.69
CA LYS A 176 31.14 -2.38 11.04
C LYS A 176 30.72 -2.13 12.49
N LEU A 177 29.68 -2.79 12.99
CA LEU A 177 29.29 -2.68 14.39
C LEU A 177 30.36 -3.31 15.31
N MET A 178 30.90 -4.46 14.91
CA MET A 178 31.91 -5.17 15.68
C MET A 178 33.25 -4.43 15.80
N SER A 179 33.60 -3.51 14.87
CA SER A 179 34.82 -2.71 14.99
C SER A 179 34.79 -1.71 16.15
N HIS A 180 33.60 -1.29 16.60
CA HIS A 180 33.42 -0.37 17.72
C HIS A 180 33.37 -1.09 19.08
N ARG A 181 33.38 -2.43 19.09
CA ARG A 181 33.22 -3.22 20.32
C ARG A 181 34.31 -2.96 21.36
N GLU A 182 35.56 -2.88 20.92
CA GLU A 182 36.70 -2.69 21.83
C GLU A 182 36.69 -1.29 22.47
N GLU A 183 36.35 -0.27 21.69
CA GLU A 183 36.17 1.10 22.18
C GLU A 183 35.07 1.20 23.24
N ILE A 184 33.91 0.59 22.98
CA ILE A 184 32.80 0.59 23.95
C ILE A 184 33.17 -0.20 25.21
N LEU A 185 33.88 -1.32 25.06
CA LEU A 185 34.35 -2.11 26.20
C LEU A 185 35.33 -1.31 27.08
N GLU A 186 36.25 -0.56 26.47
CA GLU A 186 37.15 0.33 27.21
C GLU A 186 36.39 1.41 27.98
N GLU A 187 35.32 1.97 27.40
CA GLU A 187 34.49 2.96 28.06
C GLU A 187 33.70 2.38 29.24
N VAL A 188 33.17 1.15 29.11
CA VAL A 188 32.53 0.41 30.22
C VAL A 188 33.51 0.11 31.36
N LEU A 189 34.81 0.00 31.07
CA LEU A 189 35.84 -0.30 32.07
C LEU A 189 36.40 0.96 32.77
N LYS A 190 36.17 2.15 32.21
CA LYS A 190 36.58 3.43 32.84
C LYS A 190 35.66 3.74 34.00
N SER A 191 36.05 3.27 35.19
CA SER A 191 35.35 3.54 36.45
C SER A 191 35.54 5.00 36.90
N GLY A 192 34.43 5.74 37.05
CA GLY A 192 34.36 6.93 37.91
C GLY A 192 34.30 8.32 37.27
N GLY A 193 33.73 8.49 36.06
CA GLY A 193 33.45 9.81 35.45
C GLY A 193 31.97 10.00 35.08
N ASP A 194 31.53 11.26 34.96
CA ASP A 194 30.16 11.64 34.54
C ASP A 194 29.77 11.00 33.20
N ALA A 195 28.55 10.46 33.13
CA ALA A 195 27.83 9.98 31.95
C ALA A 195 28.70 9.41 30.82
N ASN A 196 28.94 8.09 30.85
CA ASN A 196 29.59 7.35 29.77
C ASN A 196 28.63 7.19 28.59
N ILE A 197 28.38 8.30 27.88
CA ILE A 197 27.57 8.33 26.66
C ILE A 197 28.48 8.07 25.48
N VAL A 198 28.22 7.00 24.73
CA VAL A 198 28.94 6.64 23.51
C VAL A 198 27.99 6.73 22.32
N GLU A 199 28.44 7.38 21.25
CA GLU A 199 27.70 7.40 19.98
C GLU A 199 27.96 6.09 19.21
N LEU A 200 26.91 5.30 18.99
CA LEU A 200 26.97 4.13 18.12
C LEU A 200 26.21 4.39 16.83
N GLU A 201 26.92 4.33 15.71
CA GLU A 201 26.32 4.61 14.40
C GLU A 201 25.14 3.67 14.11
N GLY A 202 23.96 4.26 13.88
CA GLY A 202 22.72 3.54 13.61
C GLY A 202 21.92 3.10 14.84
N VAL A 203 22.41 3.39 16.05
CA VAL A 203 21.66 3.27 17.32
C VAL A 203 21.48 4.63 17.99
N GLY A 204 22.49 5.50 17.93
CA GLY A 204 22.49 6.83 18.53
C GLY A 204 23.36 6.90 19.78
N ASP A 205 23.09 7.88 20.64
CA ASP A 205 23.75 8.07 21.92
C ASP A 205 23.32 6.99 22.92
N ILE A 206 24.29 6.32 23.52
CA ILE A 206 24.08 5.18 24.41
C ILE A 206 24.73 5.45 25.76
N ASP A 207 23.94 5.36 26.83
CA ASP A 207 24.48 5.25 28.18
C ASP A 207 24.98 3.81 28.42
N VAL A 208 26.25 3.66 28.81
CA VAL A 208 26.86 2.37 29.14
C VAL A 208 27.19 2.21 30.63
N SER A 209 26.79 3.17 31.46
CA SER A 209 27.13 3.21 32.89
C SER A 209 26.59 2.01 33.67
N HIS A 210 25.42 1.49 33.29
CA HIS A 210 24.80 0.33 33.95
C HIS A 210 25.49 -1.01 33.61
N LEU A 211 26.34 -1.06 32.57
CA LEU A 211 26.97 -2.28 32.09
C LEU A 211 28.20 -2.71 32.91
N GLU A 212 28.67 -1.91 33.86
CA GLU A 212 29.78 -2.25 34.76
C GLU A 212 29.57 -3.60 35.47
N ASN A 213 28.32 -3.91 35.86
CA ASN A 213 27.98 -5.16 36.55
C ASN A 213 27.92 -6.38 35.62
N TYR A 214 27.91 -6.17 34.29
CA TYR A 214 27.66 -7.20 33.27
C TYR A 214 28.87 -7.44 32.35
N GLN A 215 30.06 -6.99 32.74
CA GLN A 215 31.32 -7.16 31.98
C GLN A 215 31.56 -8.60 31.50
N HIS A 216 31.14 -9.60 32.29
CA HIS A 216 31.31 -11.01 31.96
C HIS A 216 30.46 -11.51 30.78
N VAL A 217 29.32 -10.86 30.48
CA VAL A 217 28.42 -11.21 29.35
C VAL A 217 28.49 -10.18 28.22
N PHE A 218 29.11 -9.03 28.45
CA PHE A 218 29.16 -7.91 27.52
C PHE A 218 29.50 -8.31 26.08
N ASN A 219 30.56 -9.11 25.89
CA ASN A 219 31.00 -9.53 24.56
C ASN A 219 29.93 -10.34 23.81
N GLU A 220 29.21 -11.22 24.51
CA GLU A 220 28.14 -12.03 23.94
C GLU A 220 26.90 -11.17 23.66
N ALA A 221 26.52 -10.29 24.60
CA ALA A 221 25.40 -9.39 24.42
C ALA A 221 25.61 -8.42 23.25
N PHE A 222 26.82 -7.86 23.11
CA PHE A 222 27.17 -6.98 22.01
C PHE A 222 27.18 -7.70 20.66
N ASP A 223 27.76 -8.91 20.58
CA ASP A 223 27.68 -9.74 19.37
C ASP A 223 26.21 -10.01 18.98
N LEU A 224 25.37 -10.36 19.95
CA LEU A 224 23.94 -10.58 19.74
C LEU A 224 23.24 -9.33 19.21
N LYS A 225 23.52 -8.16 19.79
CA LYS A 225 22.98 -6.87 19.36
C LYS A 225 23.39 -6.54 17.93
N ALA A 226 24.67 -6.69 17.61
CA ALA A 226 25.21 -6.39 16.29
C ALA A 226 24.55 -7.27 15.22
N ARG A 227 24.39 -8.57 15.48
CA ARG A 227 23.66 -9.49 14.59
C ARG A 227 22.21 -9.05 14.41
N LEU A 228 21.53 -8.69 15.49
CA LEU A 228 20.12 -8.29 15.46
C LEU A 228 19.92 -7.00 14.67
N ILE A 229 20.76 -5.98 14.87
CA ILE A 229 20.70 -4.72 14.12
C ILE A 229 20.91 -4.96 12.62
N SER A 230 21.96 -5.71 12.27
CA SER A 230 22.30 -6.02 10.87
C SER A 230 21.19 -6.83 10.18
N TYR A 231 20.64 -7.83 10.86
CA TYR A 231 19.53 -8.62 10.33
C TYR A 231 18.24 -7.81 10.23
N TRP A 232 17.93 -6.98 11.23
CA TRP A 232 16.71 -6.16 11.28
C TRP A 232 16.62 -5.16 10.12
N LYS A 233 17.74 -4.61 9.68
CA LYS A 233 17.79 -3.77 8.46
C LYS A 233 17.25 -4.54 7.23
N ILE A 234 17.58 -5.83 7.12
CA ILE A 234 17.15 -6.67 6.00
C ILE A 234 15.67 -7.03 6.13
N VAL A 235 15.21 -7.42 7.32
CA VAL A 235 13.79 -7.74 7.60
C VAL A 235 12.88 -6.57 7.20
N ARG A 236 13.22 -5.34 7.63
CA ARG A 236 12.44 -4.15 7.28
C ARG A 236 12.33 -3.93 5.77
N ARG A 237 13.45 -4.03 5.04
CA ARG A 237 13.45 -3.89 3.58
C ARG A 237 12.62 -4.97 2.91
N ARG A 238 12.76 -6.22 3.38
CA ARG A 238 12.00 -7.36 2.84
C ARG A 238 10.50 -7.17 3.02
N LEU A 239 10.06 -6.72 4.20
CA LEU A 239 8.65 -6.41 4.43
C LEU A 239 8.16 -5.36 3.44
N ILE A 240 8.85 -4.23 3.29
CA ILE A 240 8.50 -3.17 2.33
C ILE A 240 8.36 -3.71 0.91
N ASP A 241 9.34 -4.46 0.43
CA ASP A 241 9.33 -5.03 -0.92
C ASP A 241 8.17 -6.02 -1.11
N VAL A 242 7.92 -6.88 -0.12
CA VAL A 242 6.83 -7.87 -0.15
C VAL A 242 5.46 -7.18 -0.22
N ILE A 243 5.22 -6.13 0.58
CA ILE A 243 3.94 -5.40 0.51
C ILE A 243 3.78 -4.71 -0.84
N ALA A 244 4.82 -4.03 -1.32
CA ALA A 244 4.78 -3.32 -2.60
C ALA A 244 4.44 -4.27 -3.75
N LEU A 245 5.11 -5.42 -3.81
CA LEU A 245 4.87 -6.45 -4.82
C LEU A 245 3.43 -7.01 -4.73
N HIS A 246 2.98 -7.34 -3.52
CA HIS A 246 1.63 -7.87 -3.31
C HIS A 246 0.53 -6.88 -3.67
N LEU A 247 0.69 -5.61 -3.27
CA LEU A 247 -0.25 -4.55 -3.60
C LEU A 247 -0.35 -4.36 -5.12
N MET A 248 0.77 -4.22 -5.81
CA MET A 248 0.75 -4.01 -7.27
C MET A 248 0.15 -5.21 -8.01
N LEU A 249 0.43 -6.44 -7.58
CA LEU A 249 -0.21 -7.63 -8.13
C LEU A 249 -1.73 -7.64 -7.87
N SER A 250 -2.14 -7.27 -6.65
CA SER A 250 -3.54 -7.25 -6.24
C SER A 250 -4.35 -6.18 -6.97
N ILE A 251 -3.79 -4.98 -7.14
CA ILE A 251 -4.38 -3.88 -7.92
C ILE A 251 -4.48 -4.30 -9.40
N ASN A 252 -3.44 -4.94 -9.95
CA ASN A 252 -3.49 -5.42 -11.32
C ASN A 252 -4.63 -6.44 -11.53
N LYS A 253 -4.76 -7.41 -10.62
CA LYS A 253 -5.86 -8.40 -10.66
C LYS A 253 -7.23 -7.72 -10.51
N LEU A 254 -7.36 -6.77 -9.59
CA LEU A 254 -8.59 -5.98 -9.41
C LEU A 254 -9.02 -5.34 -10.72
N VAL A 255 -8.13 -4.58 -11.37
CA VAL A 255 -8.46 -3.81 -12.58
C VAL A 255 -8.69 -4.71 -13.79
N ASN A 256 -7.81 -5.68 -14.02
CA ASN A 256 -7.81 -6.43 -15.28
C ASN A 256 -8.75 -7.63 -15.28
N ILE A 257 -8.97 -8.25 -14.12
CA ILE A 257 -9.62 -9.56 -14.02
C ILE A 257 -10.91 -9.47 -13.19
N ASP A 258 -10.85 -8.89 -12.00
CA ASP A 258 -11.89 -9.12 -10.99
C ASP A 258 -13.03 -8.10 -11.07
N LEU A 259 -12.75 -6.84 -11.45
CA LEU A 259 -13.76 -5.79 -11.52
C LEU A 259 -14.91 -6.14 -12.48
N GLU A 260 -14.58 -6.56 -13.69
CA GLU A 260 -15.58 -6.95 -14.70
C GLU A 260 -16.40 -8.17 -14.24
N LYS A 261 -15.74 -9.15 -13.60
CA LYS A 261 -16.40 -10.34 -13.07
C LYS A 261 -17.35 -10.01 -11.93
N GLU A 262 -16.96 -9.15 -11.00
CA GLU A 262 -17.79 -8.81 -9.84
C GLU A 262 -18.99 -7.95 -10.27
N ILE A 263 -18.79 -7.02 -11.21
CA ILE A 263 -19.91 -6.26 -11.81
C ILE A 263 -20.88 -7.22 -12.53
N PHE A 264 -20.37 -8.20 -13.28
CA PHE A 264 -21.22 -9.18 -13.95
C PHE A 264 -21.97 -10.12 -12.99
N LYS A 265 -21.36 -10.43 -11.83
CA LYS A 265 -21.96 -11.24 -10.78
C LYS A 265 -23.10 -10.49 -10.07
N GLU A 266 -22.88 -9.24 -9.67
CA GLU A 266 -23.94 -8.37 -9.11
C GLU A 266 -25.06 -8.10 -10.12
N PHE A 267 -24.70 -7.99 -11.39
CA PHE A 267 -25.66 -7.94 -12.49
C PHE A 267 -26.57 -9.18 -12.50
N SER A 268 -25.99 -10.37 -12.40
CA SER A 268 -26.70 -11.66 -12.49
C SER A 268 -27.53 -11.98 -11.24
N SER A 269 -27.19 -11.42 -10.08
CA SER A 269 -27.91 -11.62 -8.81
C SER A 269 -29.13 -10.69 -8.64
N SER A 270 -29.18 -9.57 -9.39
CA SER A 270 -30.27 -8.59 -9.28
C SER A 270 -31.63 -9.18 -9.70
N THR A 271 -32.52 -9.36 -8.72
CA THR A 271 -33.78 -10.13 -8.79
C THR A 271 -34.90 -9.47 -9.62
N GLY A 272 -34.60 -8.62 -10.61
CA GLY A 272 -35.68 -8.05 -11.42
C GLY A 272 -35.27 -7.05 -12.48
N GLY A 273 -35.00 -7.54 -13.70
CA GLY A 273 -35.26 -6.80 -14.93
C GLY A 273 -34.08 -6.57 -15.89
N GLY A 274 -33.03 -7.37 -15.80
CA GLY A 274 -32.03 -7.51 -16.88
C GLY A 274 -31.26 -6.22 -17.22
N VAL A 275 -30.53 -6.26 -18.33
CA VAL A 275 -29.63 -5.17 -18.79
C VAL A 275 -30.40 -3.90 -19.13
N GLU A 276 -31.65 -4.04 -19.54
CA GLU A 276 -32.48 -2.93 -20.02
C GLU A 276 -32.84 -1.97 -18.88
N ARG A 277 -33.17 -2.49 -17.69
CA ARG A 277 -33.41 -1.65 -16.50
C ARG A 277 -32.17 -0.91 -16.03
N LEU A 278 -31.00 -1.55 -16.10
CA LEU A 278 -29.74 -0.91 -15.70
C LEU A 278 -29.35 0.25 -16.60
N LEU A 279 -29.76 0.20 -17.86
CA LEU A 279 -29.54 1.25 -18.86
C LEU A 279 -30.74 2.20 -18.98
N GLU A 280 -31.66 2.21 -18.02
CA GLU A 280 -32.66 3.26 -17.91
C GLU A 280 -31.99 4.59 -17.54
N GLU A 281 -32.08 5.55 -18.46
CA GLU A 281 -31.60 6.91 -18.22
C GLU A 281 -32.34 7.54 -17.05
N SER A 282 -31.64 8.37 -16.29
CA SER A 282 -32.30 9.18 -15.26
C SER A 282 -33.38 10.09 -15.89
N PRO A 283 -34.52 10.32 -15.19
CA PRO A 283 -35.61 11.15 -15.72
C PRO A 283 -35.16 12.57 -16.13
N SER A 284 -34.14 13.12 -15.48
CA SER A 284 -33.54 14.41 -15.81
C SER A 284 -32.79 14.40 -17.15
N ILE A 285 -32.05 13.32 -17.45
CA ILE A 285 -31.29 13.19 -18.70
C ILE A 285 -32.24 12.89 -19.86
N SER A 286 -33.20 12.00 -19.64
CA SER A 286 -34.23 11.67 -20.62
C SER A 286 -35.00 12.92 -21.08
N ARG A 287 -35.42 13.78 -20.13
CA ARG A 287 -36.07 15.06 -20.45
C ARG A 287 -35.19 16.01 -21.25
N LYS A 288 -33.92 16.19 -20.84
CA LYS A 288 -32.97 17.05 -21.58
C LYS A 288 -32.77 16.55 -23.01
N ARG A 289 -32.65 15.24 -23.20
CA ARG A 289 -32.51 14.62 -24.51
C ARG A 289 -33.74 14.90 -25.38
N GLU A 290 -34.94 14.77 -24.84
CA GLU A 290 -36.18 15.11 -25.56
C GLU A 290 -36.24 16.59 -25.97
N GLU A 291 -35.88 17.51 -25.08
CA GLU A 291 -35.82 18.95 -25.37
C GLU A 291 -34.80 19.29 -26.47
N LEU A 292 -33.62 18.67 -26.42
CA LEU A 292 -32.57 18.80 -27.43
C LEU A 292 -33.01 18.21 -28.78
N SER A 293 -33.61 17.01 -28.78
CA SER A 293 -34.12 16.37 -29.99
C SER A 293 -35.18 17.24 -30.68
N ARG A 294 -36.12 17.79 -29.90
CA ARG A 294 -37.13 18.71 -30.40
C ARG A 294 -36.53 20.00 -30.96
N SER A 295 -35.51 20.54 -30.28
CA SER A 295 -34.80 21.74 -30.76
C SER A 295 -34.06 21.47 -32.08
N ILE A 296 -33.43 20.30 -32.22
CA ILE A 296 -32.75 19.88 -33.45
C ILE A 296 -33.74 19.70 -34.60
N GLU A 297 -34.92 19.14 -34.33
CA GLU A 297 -35.98 18.97 -35.32
C GLU A 297 -36.45 20.32 -35.87
N VAL A 298 -36.75 21.28 -34.99
CA VAL A 298 -37.13 22.65 -35.38
C VAL A 298 -36.02 23.34 -36.18
N LEU A 299 -34.76 23.15 -35.82
CA LEU A 299 -33.62 23.71 -36.56
C LEU A 299 -33.49 23.09 -37.96
N LYS A 300 -33.77 21.80 -38.13
CA LYS A 300 -33.78 21.14 -39.45
C LYS A 300 -34.90 21.68 -40.33
N GLU A 301 -36.12 21.80 -39.79
CA GLU A 301 -37.26 22.38 -40.50
C GLU A 301 -37.01 23.85 -40.90
N SER A 302 -36.42 24.63 -39.99
CA SER A 302 -36.05 26.02 -40.25
C SER A 302 -35.01 26.12 -41.35
N LYS A 303 -33.99 25.25 -41.34
CA LYS A 303 -32.97 25.16 -42.40
C LYS A 303 -33.60 24.84 -43.76
N GLU A 304 -34.51 23.88 -43.82
CA GLU A 304 -35.19 23.50 -45.06
C GLU A 304 -36.08 24.64 -45.59
N THR A 305 -36.76 25.34 -44.69
CA THR A 305 -37.56 26.52 -45.02
C THR A 305 -36.69 27.64 -45.61
N VAL A 306 -35.54 27.92 -44.99
CA VAL A 306 -34.58 28.91 -45.49
C VAL A 306 -33.99 28.49 -46.85
N ALA A 307 -33.66 27.21 -47.02
CA ALA A 307 -33.20 26.69 -48.31
C ALA A 307 -34.24 26.90 -49.42
N ASN A 308 -35.51 26.57 -49.15
CA ASN A 308 -36.61 26.81 -50.09
C ASN A 308 -36.80 28.30 -50.44
N ILE A 309 -36.57 29.21 -49.49
CA ILE A 309 -36.62 30.65 -49.73
C ILE A 309 -35.43 31.09 -50.61
N MET A 310 -34.22 30.59 -50.32
CA MET A 310 -33.02 30.88 -51.12
C MET A 310 -33.16 30.39 -52.56
N ASP A 311 -33.67 29.18 -52.77
CA ASP A 311 -33.90 28.62 -54.11
C ASP A 311 -34.90 29.49 -54.89
N ARG A 312 -35.96 29.96 -54.24
CA ARG A 312 -36.91 30.90 -54.86
C ARG A 312 -36.24 32.22 -55.23
N ILE A 313 -35.42 32.80 -54.36
CA ILE A 313 -34.72 34.06 -54.65
C ILE A 313 -33.75 33.90 -55.83
N GLY A 314 -33.03 32.78 -55.91
CA GLY A 314 -32.12 32.47 -57.03
C GLY A 314 -32.84 32.39 -58.38
N VAL A 315 -34.04 31.79 -58.41
CA VAL A 315 -34.87 31.70 -59.64
C VAL A 315 -35.37 33.05 -60.12
N TYR A 316 -35.58 34.02 -59.22
CA TYR A 316 -36.01 35.38 -59.58
C TYR A 316 -34.86 36.35 -59.90
N GLY A 317 -33.60 35.96 -59.70
CA GLY A 317 -32.42 36.79 -59.96
C GLY A 317 -31.79 36.65 -61.35
N ASP A 318 -32.19 35.63 -62.12
CA ASP A 318 -31.66 35.32 -63.47
C ASP A 318 -32.57 35.80 -64.63
N ASN A 319 -33.50 36.73 -64.35
CA ASN A 319 -34.28 37.46 -65.36
C ASN A 319 -33.90 38.94 -65.43
#